data_AF-A0A973BSB3-F1
#
_entry.id   AF-A0A973BSB3-F1
#
_cell.length_a   1.000
_cell.length_b   1.000
_cell.length_c   1.000
_cell.angle_alpha   90.00
_cell.angle_beta   90.00
_cell.angle_gamma   90.00
#
_symmetry.space_group_name_H-M   'P 1'
#
loop_
_entity.id
_entity.type
_entity.pdbx_description
1 polymer ?
#
loop_
_entity_poly.entity_id
_entity_poly.type
_entity_poly.pdbx_seq_one_letter_code
_entity_poly.pdbx_strand_id
1 'polypeptide(L)'
;MYIKNQKMNSGFTLVELMIGLVISSMVIIGITGTYSTISATIQASKELENAQEVIRYSSQVFTRSLKQTDQLPDVSVAQQLTVQQPANVTSCLGGLAPGGPYQETYTFNVLTNVLSCRIDDGDNIPLLQGITDITYDINANKNLVTINVQSSALPQNFDGNVRIDIALTSLILQEAMPAP
;
A
#
# COMPACT_ATOMS: atom_id res chain seq x y z
N MET A 1 -43.30 39.93 60.84
CA MET A 1 -41.87 40.30 60.79
C MET A 1 -41.16 39.29 59.89
N TYR A 2 -40.79 39.67 58.66
CA TYR A 2 -40.18 38.76 57.67
C TYR A 2 -38.69 39.14 57.54
N ILE A 3 -37.78 38.28 57.98
CA ILE A 3 -36.34 38.50 57.87
C ILE A 3 -35.93 38.10 56.44
N LYS A 4 -35.62 39.08 55.61
CA LYS A 4 -35.10 38.88 54.25
C LYS A 4 -33.62 38.53 54.33
N ASN A 5 -33.28 37.29 54.04
CA ASN A 5 -31.91 36.79 54.06
C ASN A 5 -31.18 37.28 52.78
N GLN A 6 -30.42 38.38 52.87
CA GLN A 6 -29.61 38.87 51.75
C GLN A 6 -28.31 38.06 51.69
N LYS A 7 -28.21 37.16 50.71
CA LYS A 7 -26.93 36.54 50.33
C LYS A 7 -26.01 37.64 49.79
N MET A 8 -24.92 37.93 50.49
CA MET A 8 -23.81 38.74 49.95
C MET A 8 -23.19 37.98 48.78
N ASN A 9 -23.35 38.49 47.55
CA ASN A 9 -22.53 38.04 46.42
C ASN A 9 -21.14 38.66 46.59
N SER A 10 -20.16 37.86 47.00
CA SER A 10 -18.74 38.22 46.96
C SER A 10 -18.31 38.30 45.49
N GLY A 11 -17.81 39.46 45.04
CA GLY A 11 -17.18 39.61 43.73
C GLY A 11 -15.80 38.94 43.69
N PHE A 12 -15.35 38.55 42.50
CA PHE A 12 -14.00 38.03 42.27
C PHE A 12 -12.96 39.15 42.30
N THR A 13 -11.79 38.85 42.87
CA THR A 13 -10.66 39.78 42.82
C THR A 13 -9.96 39.72 41.46
N LEU A 14 -9.32 40.82 41.06
CA LEU A 14 -8.60 40.90 39.79
C LEU A 14 -7.45 39.87 39.71
N VAL A 15 -6.85 39.55 40.86
CA VAL A 15 -5.78 38.54 40.98
C VAL A 15 -6.32 37.12 40.78
N GLU A 16 -7.47 36.76 41.34
CA GLU A 16 -8.10 35.45 41.10
C GLU A 16 -8.45 35.25 39.62
N LEU A 17 -8.91 36.31 38.96
CA LEU A 17 -9.25 36.26 37.55
C LEU A 17 -8.01 36.07 36.66
N MET A 18 -6.89 36.72 37.00
CA MET A 18 -5.61 36.50 36.34
C MET A 18 -5.06 35.09 36.55
N ILE A 19 -5.12 34.56 37.77
CA ILE A 19 -4.68 33.19 38.07
C ILE A 19 -5.52 32.17 37.29
N GLY A 20 -6.86 32.33 37.29
CA GLY A 20 -7.75 31.46 36.53
C GLY A 20 -7.46 31.46 35.03
N LEU A 21 -7.14 32.64 34.47
CA LEU A 21 -6.78 32.78 33.06
C LEU A 21 -5.46 32.08 32.75
N VAL A 22 -4.42 32.27 33.57
CA VAL A 22 -3.11 31.62 33.39
C VAL A 22 -3.24 30.10 33.45
N ILE A 23 -3.96 29.56 34.44
CA ILE A 23 -4.18 28.12 34.58
C ILE A 23 -4.93 27.58 33.35
N SER A 24 -5.99 28.26 32.92
CA SER A 24 -6.78 27.86 31.75
C SER A 24 -5.95 27.87 30.47
N SER A 25 -5.10 28.90 30.28
CA SER A 25 -4.21 28.99 29.12
C SER A 25 -3.18 27.87 29.09
N MET A 26 -2.56 27.53 30.23
CA MET A 26 -1.63 26.40 30.32
C MET A 26 -2.28 25.07 29.93
N VAL A 27 -3.52 24.83 30.40
CA VAL A 27 -4.27 23.61 30.06
C VAL A 27 -4.58 23.55 28.56
N ILE A 28 -5.04 24.65 27.97
CA ILE A 28 -5.34 24.70 26.52
C ILE A 28 -4.08 24.44 25.69
N ILE A 29 -2.95 25.05 26.04
CA ILE A 29 -1.66 24.84 25.33
C ILE A 29 -1.22 23.37 25.44
N GLY A 30 -1.37 22.75 26.62
CA GLY A 30 -1.05 21.34 26.79
C GLY A 30 -1.92 20.41 25.92
N ILE A 31 -3.22 20.67 25.86
CA ILE A 31 -4.17 19.88 25.06
C ILE A 31 -3.89 20.06 23.57
N THR A 32 -3.66 21.29 23.09
CA THR A 32 -3.41 21.55 21.66
C THR A 32 -2.10 20.94 21.18
N GLY A 33 -1.02 21.03 21.96
CA GLY A 33 0.25 20.40 21.63
C GLY A 33 0.15 18.86 21.58
N THR A 34 -0.56 18.28 22.56
CA THR A 34 -0.81 16.83 22.59
C THR A 34 -1.64 16.38 21.38
N TYR A 35 -2.72 17.12 21.06
CA TYR A 35 -3.56 16.83 19.90
C TYR A 35 -2.79 16.92 18.58
N SER A 36 -1.93 17.94 18.41
CA SER A 36 -1.09 18.08 17.22
C SER A 36 -0.16 16.87 17.03
N THR A 37 0.47 16.41 18.11
CA THR A 37 1.36 15.25 18.08
C THR A 37 0.60 13.96 17.75
N ILE A 38 -0.58 13.76 18.36
CA ILE A 38 -1.43 12.61 18.08
C ILE A 38 -1.89 12.61 16.61
N SER A 39 -2.32 13.77 16.10
CA SER A 39 -2.76 13.91 14.71
C SER A 39 -1.64 13.56 13.73
N ALA A 40 -0.43 14.07 13.96
CA ALA A 40 0.74 13.74 13.14
C ALA A 40 1.05 12.24 13.20
N THR A 41 0.96 11.63 14.38
CA THR A 41 1.17 10.18 14.56
C THR A 41 0.12 9.37 13.80
N ILE A 42 -1.15 9.77 13.86
CA ILE A 42 -2.24 9.11 13.14
C ILE A 42 -2.02 9.18 11.62
N GLN A 43 -1.59 10.34 11.10
CA GLN A 43 -1.30 10.49 9.68
C GLN A 43 -0.15 9.57 9.24
N ALA A 44 0.97 9.59 9.97
CA ALA A 44 2.10 8.71 9.70
C ALA A 44 1.70 7.21 9.75
N SER A 45 0.88 6.81 10.73
CA SER A 45 0.37 5.44 10.81
C SER A 45 -0.47 5.04 9.59
N LYS A 46 -1.32 5.94 9.09
CA LYS A 46 -2.15 5.68 7.89
C LYS A 46 -1.30 5.54 6.63
N GLU A 47 -0.28 6.38 6.48
CA GLU A 47 0.65 6.29 5.36
C GLU A 47 1.38 4.93 5.37
N LEU A 48 1.88 4.51 6.52
CA LEU A 48 2.54 3.21 6.69
C LEU A 48 1.60 2.02 6.47
N GLU A 49 0.35 2.11 6.93
CA GLU A 49 -0.67 1.08 6.69
C GLU A 49 -0.95 0.95 5.19
N ASN A 50 -1.11 2.07 4.49
CA ASN A 50 -1.30 2.08 3.05
C ASN A 50 -0.09 1.46 2.32
N ALA A 51 1.14 1.87 2.66
CA ALA A 51 2.35 1.29 2.10
C ALA A 51 2.41 -0.24 2.30
N GLN A 52 2.08 -0.71 3.50
CA GLN A 52 2.06 -2.15 3.80
C GLN A 52 1.00 -2.90 2.98
N GLU A 53 -0.19 -2.32 2.83
CA GLU A 53 -1.25 -2.91 2.03
C GLU A 53 -0.87 -2.98 0.54
N VAL A 54 -0.24 -1.93 0.02
CA VAL A 54 0.29 -1.87 -1.34
C VAL A 54 1.31 -3.01 -1.59
N ILE A 55 2.25 -3.21 -0.67
CA ILE A 55 3.25 -4.28 -0.77
C ILE A 55 2.60 -5.66 -0.64
N ARG A 56 1.69 -5.83 0.34
CA ARG A 56 0.98 -7.10 0.56
C ARG A 56 0.18 -7.50 -0.67
N TYR A 57 -0.58 -6.55 -1.23
CA TYR A 57 -1.39 -6.76 -2.42
C TYR A 57 -0.52 -7.06 -3.64
N SER A 58 0.56 -6.30 -3.86
CA SER A 58 1.54 -6.56 -4.93
C SER A 58 2.08 -7.97 -4.85
N SER A 59 2.57 -8.38 -3.67
CA SER A 59 3.11 -9.72 -3.43
C SER A 59 2.06 -10.80 -3.74
N GLN A 60 0.81 -10.61 -3.31
CA GLN A 60 -0.27 -11.57 -3.56
C GLN A 60 -0.60 -11.71 -5.07
N VAL A 61 -0.75 -10.59 -5.77
CA VAL A 61 -1.10 -10.59 -7.20
C VAL A 61 0.03 -11.19 -8.04
N PHE A 62 1.26 -10.73 -7.85
CA PHE A 62 2.40 -11.23 -8.63
C PHE A 62 2.73 -12.68 -8.26
N THR A 63 2.65 -13.06 -6.98
CA THR A 63 2.88 -14.47 -6.58
C THR A 63 1.88 -15.40 -7.24
N ARG A 64 0.61 -15.01 -7.33
CA ARG A 64 -0.42 -15.79 -8.00
C ARG A 64 -0.07 -15.99 -9.48
N SER A 65 0.14 -14.90 -10.19
CA SER A 65 0.43 -14.91 -11.64
C SER A 65 1.73 -15.67 -11.97
N LEU A 66 2.82 -15.35 -11.29
CA LEU A 66 4.15 -15.89 -11.59
C LEU A 66 4.37 -17.33 -11.13
N LYS A 67 3.60 -17.83 -10.16
CA LYS A 67 3.67 -19.26 -9.80
C LYS A 67 2.85 -20.16 -10.71
N GLN A 68 1.82 -19.60 -11.36
CA GLN A 68 0.88 -20.34 -12.21
C GLN A 68 1.35 -20.43 -13.67
N THR A 69 2.14 -19.47 -14.13
CA THR A 69 2.65 -19.43 -15.50
C THR A 69 3.55 -20.63 -15.81
N ASP A 70 3.34 -21.22 -16.99
CA ASP A 70 4.13 -22.29 -17.60
C ASP A 70 5.09 -21.75 -18.68
N GLN A 71 5.17 -20.42 -18.82
CA GLN A 71 6.05 -19.75 -19.77
C GLN A 71 6.85 -18.68 -19.05
N LEU A 72 8.02 -18.36 -19.62
CA LEU A 72 8.84 -17.29 -19.07
C LEU A 72 8.11 -15.96 -19.24
N PRO A 73 7.94 -15.17 -18.16
CA PRO A 73 7.45 -13.81 -18.27
C PRO A 73 8.34 -12.98 -19.18
N ASP A 74 7.74 -12.01 -19.85
CA ASP A 74 8.45 -11.07 -20.69
C ASP A 74 8.41 -9.67 -20.07
N VAL A 75 9.56 -9.01 -20.01
CA VAL A 75 9.68 -7.62 -19.56
C VAL A 75 9.93 -6.79 -20.81
N SER A 76 8.84 -6.39 -21.47
CA SER A 76 8.87 -5.65 -22.73
C SER A 76 9.48 -4.25 -22.56
N VAL A 77 9.23 -3.63 -21.39
CA VAL A 77 9.75 -2.33 -20.98
C VAL A 77 9.93 -2.35 -19.46
N ALA A 78 10.79 -1.50 -18.89
CA ALA A 78 11.14 -1.52 -17.45
C ALA A 78 9.93 -1.53 -16.48
N GLN A 79 8.77 -1.02 -16.92
CA GLN A 79 7.53 -0.85 -16.13
C GLN A 79 6.34 -1.67 -16.68
N GLN A 80 6.60 -2.58 -17.63
CA GLN A 80 5.60 -3.48 -18.17
C GLN A 80 6.07 -4.93 -18.05
N LEU A 81 5.23 -5.77 -17.46
CA LEU A 81 5.47 -7.20 -17.31
C LEU A 81 4.32 -7.95 -17.98
N THR A 82 4.68 -8.91 -18.83
CA THR A 82 3.73 -9.75 -19.54
C THR A 82 3.89 -11.19 -19.06
N VAL A 83 2.80 -11.82 -18.64
CA VAL A 83 2.78 -13.19 -18.12
C VAL A 83 1.74 -14.01 -18.87
N GLN A 84 2.14 -15.15 -19.43
CA GLN A 84 1.19 -16.07 -20.06
C GLN A 84 0.62 -17.02 -19.02
N GLN A 85 -0.69 -17.25 -19.07
CA GLN A 85 -1.40 -18.11 -18.13
C GLN A 85 -2.04 -19.29 -18.86
N PRO A 86 -1.98 -20.51 -18.28
CA PRO A 86 -2.71 -21.65 -18.80
C PRO A 86 -4.23 -21.47 -18.61
N ALA A 87 -5.01 -22.30 -19.31
CA ALA A 87 -6.46 -22.29 -19.17
C ALA A 87 -6.92 -22.63 -17.73
N ASN A 88 -8.04 -22.05 -17.31
CA ASN A 88 -8.70 -22.32 -16.03
C ASN A 88 -7.92 -21.93 -14.76
N VAL A 89 -6.93 -21.03 -14.88
CA VAL A 89 -6.28 -20.42 -13.71
C VAL A 89 -6.79 -19.01 -13.45
N THR A 90 -6.72 -18.57 -12.19
CA THR A 90 -7.23 -17.27 -11.75
C THR A 90 -6.38 -16.12 -12.27
N SER A 91 -7.02 -15.15 -12.91
CA SER A 91 -6.31 -14.01 -13.48
C SER A 91 -5.82 -12.98 -12.45
N CYS A 92 -5.06 -12.00 -12.91
CA CYS A 92 -4.56 -10.85 -12.17
C CYS A 92 -5.70 -10.04 -11.52
N LEU A 93 -6.92 -10.09 -12.07
CA LEU A 93 -8.11 -9.43 -11.54
C LEU A 93 -8.78 -10.21 -10.40
N GLY A 94 -8.37 -11.45 -10.14
CA GLY A 94 -8.95 -12.31 -9.10
C GLY A 94 -10.36 -12.82 -9.42
N GLY A 95 -10.81 -12.69 -10.67
CA GLY A 95 -12.14 -13.08 -11.14
C GLY A 95 -12.22 -14.51 -11.68
N LEU A 96 -13.27 -14.77 -12.47
CA LEU A 96 -13.49 -16.06 -13.13
C LEU A 96 -12.30 -16.40 -14.04
N ALA A 97 -11.82 -17.63 -13.93
CA ALA A 97 -10.73 -18.14 -14.74
C ALA A 97 -11.17 -18.28 -16.21
N PRO A 98 -10.44 -17.66 -17.18
CA PRO A 98 -10.70 -17.87 -18.59
C PRO A 98 -10.60 -19.36 -18.97
N GLY A 99 -11.50 -19.84 -19.83
CA GLY A 99 -11.55 -21.24 -20.24
C GLY A 99 -10.44 -21.67 -21.21
N GLY A 100 -9.69 -20.72 -21.77
CA GLY A 100 -8.52 -20.93 -22.62
C GLY A 100 -7.27 -20.26 -22.04
N PRO A 101 -6.08 -20.54 -22.59
CA PRO A 101 -4.87 -19.82 -22.22
C PRO A 101 -5.02 -18.33 -22.57
N TYR A 102 -4.43 -17.46 -21.76
CA TYR A 102 -4.58 -16.02 -21.86
C TYR A 102 -3.30 -15.30 -21.42
N GLN A 103 -3.18 -14.04 -21.82
CA GLN A 103 -2.05 -13.18 -21.48
C GLN A 103 -2.46 -12.15 -20.43
N GLU A 104 -1.63 -11.96 -19.41
CA GLU A 104 -1.74 -10.87 -18.46
C GLU A 104 -0.67 -9.82 -18.76
N THR A 105 -1.09 -8.59 -19.03
CA THR A 105 -0.17 -7.45 -19.18
C THR A 105 -0.31 -6.53 -17.98
N TYR A 106 0.72 -6.48 -17.14
CA TYR A 106 0.87 -5.51 -16.06
C TYR A 106 1.53 -4.26 -16.59
N THR A 107 0.87 -3.11 -16.49
CA THR A 107 1.41 -1.83 -16.96
C THR A 107 1.34 -0.80 -15.85
N PHE A 108 2.49 -0.25 -15.48
CA PHE A 108 2.55 0.89 -14.58
C PHE A 108 2.49 2.20 -15.35
N ASN A 109 1.62 3.12 -14.90
CA ASN A 109 1.53 4.46 -15.43
C ASN A 109 2.13 5.46 -14.43
N VAL A 110 3.30 6.01 -14.79
CA VAL A 110 4.06 6.97 -13.98
C VAL A 110 3.31 8.30 -13.78
N LEU A 111 2.41 8.69 -14.70
CA LEU A 111 1.65 9.93 -14.58
C LEU A 111 0.52 9.82 -13.57
N THR A 112 -0.09 8.63 -13.46
CA THR A 112 -1.23 8.40 -12.56
C THR A 112 -0.86 7.64 -11.29
N ASN A 113 0.36 7.09 -11.20
CA ASN A 113 0.81 6.25 -10.10
C ASN A 113 -0.10 5.02 -9.86
N VAL A 114 -0.58 4.44 -10.96
CA VAL A 114 -1.48 3.29 -10.96
C VAL A 114 -0.84 2.14 -11.73
N LEU A 115 -0.83 0.96 -11.10
CA LEU A 115 -0.59 -0.30 -11.78
C LEU A 115 -1.93 -0.84 -12.29
N SER A 116 -2.01 -1.10 -13.58
CA SER A 116 -3.16 -1.74 -14.20
C SER A 116 -2.80 -3.13 -14.70
N CYS A 117 -3.80 -4.01 -14.75
CA CYS A 117 -3.70 -5.26 -15.49
C CYS A 117 -4.70 -5.30 -16.63
N ARG A 118 -4.24 -5.82 -17.75
CA ARG A 118 -5.06 -6.14 -18.91
C ARG A 118 -4.96 -7.65 -19.17
N ILE A 119 -6.10 -8.26 -19.47
CA ILE A 119 -6.17 -9.65 -19.94
C ILE A 119 -6.35 -9.62 -21.46
N ASP A 120 -5.45 -10.25 -22.20
CA ASP A 120 -5.39 -10.25 -23.66
C ASP A 120 -5.55 -8.82 -24.24
N ASP A 121 -6.46 -8.63 -25.19
CA ASP A 121 -6.81 -7.33 -25.80
C ASP A 121 -7.94 -6.60 -25.05
N GLY A 122 -8.18 -6.95 -23.79
CA GLY A 122 -9.20 -6.32 -22.94
C GLY A 122 -8.85 -4.91 -22.48
N ASP A 123 -9.66 -4.38 -21.55
CA ASP A 123 -9.42 -3.08 -20.94
C ASP A 123 -8.29 -3.14 -19.90
N ASN A 124 -7.56 -2.02 -19.77
CA ASN A 124 -6.62 -1.84 -18.66
C ASN A 124 -7.41 -1.54 -17.38
N ILE A 125 -7.47 -2.50 -16.48
CA ILE A 125 -8.20 -2.38 -15.21
C ILE A 125 -7.21 -2.01 -14.10
N PRO A 126 -7.46 -0.94 -13.33
CA PRO A 126 -6.57 -0.52 -12.25
C PRO A 126 -6.57 -1.57 -11.13
N LEU A 127 -5.38 -2.01 -10.73
CA LEU A 127 -5.18 -2.99 -9.66
C LEU A 127 -4.69 -2.36 -8.37
N LEU A 128 -3.72 -1.46 -8.47
CA LEU A 128 -3.02 -0.93 -7.31
C LEU A 128 -2.69 0.55 -7.51
N GLN A 129 -2.83 1.32 -6.44
CA GLN A 129 -2.46 2.74 -6.37
C GLN A 129 -1.50 2.94 -5.19
N GLY A 130 -0.80 4.07 -5.14
CA GLY A 130 0.12 4.38 -4.03
C GLY A 130 1.53 3.82 -4.20
N ILE A 131 1.87 3.38 -5.42
CA ILE A 131 3.23 3.09 -5.85
C ILE A 131 3.78 4.30 -6.62
N THR A 132 5.05 4.61 -6.44
CA THR A 132 5.74 5.71 -7.15
C THR A 132 6.57 5.21 -8.32
N ASP A 133 7.07 3.98 -8.21
CA ASP A 133 7.77 3.29 -9.30
C ASP A 133 7.67 1.78 -9.09
N ILE A 134 7.78 1.04 -10.19
CA ILE A 134 7.87 -0.42 -10.15
C ILE A 134 8.78 -0.90 -11.28
N THR A 135 9.71 -1.79 -10.95
CA THR A 135 10.60 -2.39 -11.94
C THR A 135 10.65 -3.89 -11.79
N TYR A 136 10.88 -4.55 -12.92
CA TYR A 136 10.92 -6.01 -13.03
C TYR A 136 12.29 -6.45 -13.54
N ASP A 137 12.84 -7.48 -12.92
CA ASP A 137 14.08 -8.14 -13.34
C ASP A 137 13.87 -9.65 -13.33
N ILE A 138 14.37 -10.33 -14.36
CA ILE A 138 14.34 -11.79 -14.45
C ILE A 138 15.77 -12.26 -14.29
N ASN A 139 16.01 -13.12 -13.30
CA ASN A 139 17.35 -13.63 -13.02
C ASN A 139 17.93 -14.39 -14.24
N ALA A 140 19.26 -14.40 -14.36
CA ALA A 140 19.98 -15.12 -15.42
C ALA A 140 19.58 -16.61 -15.56
N ASN A 141 19.23 -17.26 -14.44
CA ASN A 141 18.79 -18.66 -14.40
C ASN A 141 17.28 -18.83 -14.71
N LYS A 142 16.57 -17.75 -15.04
CA LYS A 142 15.18 -17.77 -15.52
C LYS A 142 14.19 -18.47 -14.60
N ASN A 143 14.50 -18.54 -13.30
CA ASN A 143 13.72 -19.23 -12.27
C ASN A 143 13.17 -18.27 -11.21
N LEU A 144 13.61 -17.02 -11.22
CA LEU A 144 13.25 -16.00 -10.24
C LEU A 144 12.91 -14.70 -10.97
N VAL A 145 11.78 -14.12 -10.61
CA VAL A 145 11.41 -12.75 -10.97
C VAL A 145 11.53 -11.89 -9.74
N THR A 146 12.29 -10.81 -9.86
CA THR A 146 12.46 -9.78 -8.86
C THR A 146 11.59 -8.59 -9.25
N ILE A 147 10.78 -8.13 -8.31
CA ILE A 147 9.93 -6.97 -8.45
C ILE A 147 10.34 -5.95 -7.40
N ASN A 148 10.79 -4.78 -7.84
CA ASN A 148 11.09 -3.68 -6.93
C ASN A 148 9.90 -2.73 -6.96
N VAL A 149 9.25 -2.54 -5.80
CA VAL A 149 8.10 -1.67 -5.65
C VAL A 149 8.50 -0.49 -4.78
N GLN A 150 8.39 0.72 -5.32
CA GLN A 150 8.62 1.95 -4.58
C GLN A 150 7.28 2.59 -4.16
N SER A 151 7.26 3.16 -2.97
CA SER A 151 6.11 3.90 -2.45
C SER A 151 6.57 5.09 -1.62
N SER A 152 5.86 6.22 -1.74
CA SER A 152 6.17 7.46 -1.04
C SER A 152 5.99 7.38 0.48
N ALA A 153 5.25 6.39 0.97
CA ALA A 153 4.92 6.22 2.37
C ALA A 153 5.84 5.23 3.12
N LEU A 154 6.86 4.67 2.45
CA LEU A 154 7.83 3.79 3.09
C LEU A 154 8.85 4.59 3.92
N PRO A 155 9.22 4.10 5.12
CA PRO A 155 10.31 4.70 5.90
C PRO A 155 11.65 4.68 5.16
N GLN A 156 12.53 5.62 5.46
CA GLN A 156 13.90 5.67 4.90
C GLN A 156 14.72 4.40 5.15
N ASN A 157 14.38 3.61 6.17
CA ASN A 157 15.02 2.33 6.45
C ASN A 157 14.84 1.29 5.32
N PHE A 158 13.85 1.49 4.45
CA PHE A 158 13.61 0.66 3.27
C PHE A 158 14.19 1.28 1.99
N ASP A 159 14.93 2.40 2.08
CA ASP A 159 15.43 3.15 0.91
C ASP A 159 14.33 3.46 -0.12
N GLY A 160 13.09 3.62 0.37
CA GLY A 160 11.90 3.83 -0.46
C GLY A 160 11.51 2.66 -1.38
N ASN A 161 12.17 1.50 -1.28
CA ASN A 161 11.99 0.37 -2.17
C ASN A 161 11.79 -0.95 -1.40
N VAL A 162 10.82 -1.75 -1.84
CA VAL A 162 10.65 -3.12 -1.36
C VAL A 162 10.89 -4.09 -2.50
N ARG A 163 11.86 -4.97 -2.28
CA ARG A 163 12.19 -6.07 -3.18
C ARG A 163 11.31 -7.28 -2.88
N ILE A 164 10.57 -7.74 -3.88
CA ILE A 164 9.73 -8.94 -3.84
C ILE A 164 10.32 -9.96 -4.82
N ASP A 165 10.82 -11.07 -4.29
CA ASP A 165 11.41 -12.15 -5.07
C ASP A 165 10.44 -13.32 -5.17
N ILE A 166 10.06 -13.69 -6.40
CA ILE A 166 9.08 -14.75 -6.66
C ILE A 166 9.69 -15.79 -7.59
N ALA A 167 9.72 -17.04 -7.12
CA ALA A 167 10.16 -18.17 -7.91
C ALA A 167 9.07 -18.63 -8.90
N LEU A 168 9.47 -18.88 -10.15
CA LEU A 168 8.62 -19.39 -11.23
C LEU A 168 8.36 -20.89 -11.03
N THR A 169 7.52 -21.22 -10.05
CA THR A 169 7.39 -22.58 -9.50
C THR A 169 6.97 -23.60 -10.56
N SER A 170 5.97 -23.31 -11.39
CA SER A 170 5.51 -24.24 -12.44
C SER A 170 6.61 -24.54 -13.47
N LEU A 171 7.34 -23.52 -13.93
CA LEU A 171 8.49 -23.67 -14.82
C LEU A 171 9.62 -24.50 -14.19
N ILE A 172 9.99 -24.19 -12.94
CA ILE A 172 11.03 -24.94 -12.21
C ILE A 172 10.63 -26.42 -12.08
N LEU A 173 9.36 -26.70 -11.78
CA LEU A 173 8.86 -28.07 -11.69
C LEU A 173 8.90 -28.77 -13.05
N GLN A 174 8.56 -28.07 -14.14
CA GLN A 174 8.59 -28.63 -15.48
C GLN A 174 10.01 -29.03 -15.91
N GLU A 175 11.02 -28.22 -15.59
CA GLU A 175 12.42 -28.56 -15.85
C GLU A 175 12.94 -29.70 -14.96
N ALA A 176 12.41 -29.84 -13.74
CA ALA A 176 12.82 -30.86 -12.79
C ALA A 176 12.17 -32.23 -13.02
N MET A 177 11.09 -32.32 -13.81
CA MET A 177 10.42 -33.58 -14.13
C MET A 177 11.08 -34.24 -15.35
N PRO A 178 11.54 -35.51 -15.26
CA PRO A 178 12.01 -36.23 -16.45
C PRO A 178 10.86 -36.38 -17.45
N ALA A 179 11.15 -36.09 -18.73
CA ALA A 179 10.20 -36.31 -19.81
C ALA A 179 9.68 -37.77 -19.78
N PRO A 180 8.38 -38.01 -20.06
CA PRO A 180 7.83 -39.36 -20.13
C PRO A 180 8.46 -40.21 -21.23
#